data_AF-A0A7C3AE02-F1
#
_entry.id   AF-A0A7C3AE02-F1
#
_cell.length_a   1.000
_cell.length_b   1.000
_cell.length_c   1.000
_cell.angle_alpha   90.00
_cell.angle_beta   90.00
_cell.angle_gamma   90.00
#
_symmetry.space_group_name_H-M   'P 1'
#
loop_
_entity.id
_entity.type
_entity.pdbx_description
1 polymer ?
#
loop_
_entity_poly.entity_id
_entity_poly.type
_entity_poly.pdbx_seq_one_letter_code
_entity_poly.pdbx_strand_id
1 'polypeptide(L)'
;MEIIAKLENLKFRASLLPKLKEFNIDNFVSGKLARSASYVLNYQNNSFGISQWVSPKRTRSYPYARVYDTMSQQTRVTAIPFIKDEGFDGDRDFIQWDTVSLMSLLNVYVLLGYYHEAEKNPKYKNKITNQVLDYQYLKEQLDKLINYKSSALHWNLSQLDNSLDVAQKCKNNYQIISKQLGVRMHSIEGIDERIAVLKESAKEFKDLSRGLAIDAQSREFQTTQPKEELTGEKAKIIIKNYLGGLYYLTVDEAIIKNDKLLLIEKKHSKNSLFPSIADIKDGIIRMMLFVNLAGTKIANRMVNHFSVLGLTSAKMKGFCHNIMTEQEIKSCLIKNGFSLQQQKTILSVFNEGKLNNFLVFLMDSNNPSYQNEILDSI
;
A
#
# COMPACT_ATOMS: atom_id res chain seq x y z
N MET A 1 -14.27 14.86 -10.63
CA MET A 1 -15.07 14.90 -9.38
C MET A 1 -14.18 14.98 -8.13
N GLU A 2 -14.62 15.68 -7.07
CA GLU A 2 -13.98 15.66 -5.73
C GLU A 2 -14.97 15.13 -4.67
N ILE A 3 -14.51 14.16 -3.88
CA ILE A 3 -15.27 13.46 -2.86
C ILE A 3 -14.63 13.71 -1.50
N ILE A 4 -15.42 14.10 -0.51
CA ILE A 4 -14.98 14.25 0.87
C ILE A 4 -15.66 13.18 1.70
N ALA A 5 -14.90 12.41 2.46
CA ALA A 5 -15.43 11.36 3.30
C ALA A 5 -14.74 11.34 4.68
N LYS A 6 -15.41 10.71 5.64
CA LYS A 6 -14.87 10.42 6.96
C LYS A 6 -14.70 8.92 7.14
N LEU A 7 -13.87 8.54 8.10
CA LEU A 7 -13.75 7.16 8.56
C LEU A 7 -13.86 7.19 10.09
N GLU A 8 -14.96 6.66 10.60
CA GLU A 8 -15.31 6.69 12.03
C GLU A 8 -14.85 5.43 12.76
N ASN A 9 -14.82 4.30 12.05
CA ASN A 9 -14.25 3.04 12.51
C ASN A 9 -13.68 2.27 11.31
N LEU A 10 -12.90 1.23 11.56
CA LEU A 10 -12.38 0.35 10.53
C LEU A 10 -12.72 -1.10 10.89
N LYS A 11 -13.56 -1.74 10.08
CA LYS A 11 -13.90 -3.16 10.20
C LYS A 11 -13.59 -3.86 8.89
N PHE A 12 -12.82 -4.93 8.95
CA PHE A 12 -12.49 -5.72 7.77
C PHE A 12 -12.10 -7.15 8.13
N ARG A 13 -12.46 -8.11 7.28
CA ARG A 13 -12.17 -9.54 7.39
C ARG A 13 -11.36 -9.97 6.17
N ALA A 14 -10.06 -10.16 6.37
CA ALA A 14 -9.17 -10.65 5.34
C ALA A 14 -9.34 -12.17 5.14
N SER A 15 -9.31 -12.62 3.90
CA SER A 15 -9.48 -14.02 3.49
C SER A 15 -8.41 -14.49 2.48
N LEU A 16 -7.64 -13.57 1.89
CA LEU A 16 -6.56 -13.86 0.94
C LEU A 16 -5.16 -13.95 1.63
N LEU A 17 -5.12 -14.44 2.86
CA LEU A 17 -3.92 -14.46 3.69
C LEU A 17 -2.97 -15.58 3.26
N PRO A 18 -1.68 -15.29 3.01
CA PRO A 18 -0.72 -16.33 2.67
C PRO A 18 -0.27 -17.09 3.94
N LYS A 19 0.27 -18.29 3.73
CA LYS A 19 1.08 -18.96 4.77
C LYS A 19 2.45 -18.29 4.84
N LEU A 20 2.69 -17.53 5.89
CA LEU A 20 3.98 -16.86 6.12
C LEU A 20 5.02 -17.85 6.63
N LYS A 21 6.27 -17.68 6.18
CA LYS A 21 7.42 -18.39 6.73
C LYS A 21 7.77 -17.79 8.10
N GLU A 22 8.18 -18.66 9.02
CA GLU A 22 8.58 -18.27 10.36
C GLU A 22 10.10 -18.22 10.48
N PHE A 23 10.58 -17.21 11.20
CA PHE A 23 11.99 -17.00 11.47
C PHE A 23 12.19 -16.59 12.93
N ASN A 24 13.41 -16.77 13.43
CA ASN A 24 13.85 -16.27 14.74
C ASN A 24 14.70 -14.99 14.58
N ILE A 25 15.10 -14.40 15.71
CA ILE A 25 15.89 -13.17 15.72
C ILE A 25 17.28 -13.33 15.06
N ASP A 26 17.91 -14.51 15.12
CA ASP A 26 19.22 -14.74 14.52
C ASP A 26 19.17 -14.65 12.98
N ASN A 27 18.10 -15.18 12.39
CA ASN A 27 17.83 -15.02 10.96
C ASN A 27 17.59 -13.54 10.60
N PHE A 28 16.97 -12.77 11.50
CA PHE A 28 16.71 -11.35 11.30
C PHE A 28 18.00 -10.53 11.33
N VAL A 29 18.81 -10.62 12.39
CA VAL A 29 20.05 -9.82 12.52
C VAL A 29 21.13 -10.20 11.51
N SER A 30 21.13 -11.44 11.01
CA SER A 30 22.07 -11.86 9.95
C SER A 30 21.79 -11.25 8.57
N GLY A 31 20.73 -10.45 8.42
CA GLY A 31 20.38 -9.82 7.15
C GLY A 31 19.80 -10.78 6.10
N LYS A 32 19.67 -12.08 6.40
CA LYS A 32 19.08 -13.10 5.49
C LYS A 32 17.67 -12.74 5.03
N LEU A 33 16.97 -11.91 5.79
CA LEU A 33 15.60 -11.48 5.52
C LEU A 33 15.51 -10.19 4.68
N ALA A 34 16.64 -9.62 4.23
CA ALA A 34 16.70 -8.41 3.39
C ALA A 34 15.75 -8.43 2.18
N ARG A 35 15.48 -9.63 1.65
CA ARG A 35 14.67 -9.86 0.45
C ARG A 35 13.31 -10.49 0.74
N SER A 36 13.01 -10.77 2.00
CA SER A 36 11.73 -11.32 2.42
C SER A 36 10.72 -10.18 2.54
N ALA A 37 9.66 -10.24 1.75
CA ALA A 37 8.65 -9.18 1.71
C ALA A 37 7.79 -9.15 2.98
N SER A 38 7.32 -10.32 3.42
CA SER A 38 6.55 -10.51 4.65
C SER A 38 6.85 -11.87 5.27
N TYR A 39 6.87 -11.94 6.60
CA TYR A 39 7.20 -13.15 7.36
C TYR A 39 6.73 -13.04 8.80
N VAL A 40 6.74 -14.15 9.53
CA VAL A 40 6.56 -14.18 10.98
C VAL A 40 7.93 -14.18 11.66
N LEU A 41 8.13 -13.30 12.62
CA LEU A 41 9.32 -13.23 13.45
C LEU A 41 8.97 -13.58 14.90
N ASN A 42 9.55 -14.67 15.40
CA ASN A 42 9.43 -15.07 16.80
C ASN A 42 10.60 -14.49 17.60
N TYR A 43 10.31 -13.67 18.61
CA TYR A 43 11.33 -13.00 19.42
C TYR A 43 10.83 -12.66 20.84
N GLN A 44 11.61 -13.03 21.87
CA GLN A 44 11.30 -12.79 23.29
C GLN A 44 9.83 -13.10 23.67
N ASN A 45 9.36 -14.32 23.35
CA ASN A 45 7.97 -14.78 23.57
C ASN A 45 6.87 -14.03 22.80
N ASN A 46 7.24 -13.16 21.86
CA ASN A 46 6.31 -12.49 20.96
C ASN A 46 6.40 -13.11 19.55
N SER A 47 5.28 -13.07 18.84
CA SER A 47 5.22 -13.42 17.42
C SER A 47 4.75 -12.18 16.65
N PHE A 48 5.58 -11.72 15.72
CA PHE A 48 5.34 -10.51 14.94
C PHE A 48 5.10 -10.86 13.48
N GLY A 49 4.01 -10.36 12.90
CA GLY A 49 3.86 -10.28 11.45
C GLY A 49 4.67 -9.12 10.91
N ILE A 50 5.83 -9.39 10.31
CA ILE A 50 6.71 -8.37 9.74
C ILE A 50 6.38 -8.20 8.26
N SER A 51 6.20 -6.95 7.84
CA SER A 51 6.19 -6.53 6.43
C SER A 51 7.34 -5.56 6.19
N GLN A 52 8.11 -5.74 5.12
CA GLN A 52 9.27 -4.91 4.85
C GLN A 52 9.09 -4.11 3.57
N TRP A 53 9.27 -2.80 3.63
CA TRP A 53 9.16 -1.91 2.46
C TRP A 53 10.52 -1.73 1.80
N VAL A 54 10.52 -1.63 0.46
CA VAL A 54 11.74 -1.36 -0.34
C VAL A 54 11.94 0.13 -0.56
N SER A 55 10.86 0.90 -0.54
CA SER A 55 10.84 2.36 -0.68
C SER A 55 9.82 2.90 0.31
N PRO A 56 10.00 4.11 0.86
CA PRO A 56 8.94 4.76 1.64
C PRO A 56 7.69 5.10 0.81
N LYS A 57 7.79 5.06 -0.52
CA LYS A 57 6.70 5.41 -1.44
C LYS A 57 5.70 4.26 -1.59
N ARG A 58 4.43 4.58 -1.33
CA ARG A 58 3.28 3.65 -1.30
C ARG A 58 2.98 2.97 -2.65
N THR A 59 3.42 3.56 -3.76
CA THR A 59 3.13 3.07 -5.12
C THR A 59 4.24 2.19 -5.70
N ARG A 60 5.25 1.79 -4.90
CA ARG A 60 6.43 1.05 -5.37
C ARG A 60 6.61 -0.27 -4.65
N SER A 61 6.77 -1.35 -5.40
CA SER A 61 7.07 -2.69 -4.86
C SER A 61 5.98 -3.27 -3.93
N TYR A 62 4.72 -2.88 -4.15
CA TYR A 62 3.50 -3.37 -3.48
C TYR A 62 3.55 -3.36 -1.95
N PRO A 63 3.82 -2.21 -1.31
CA PRO A 63 3.98 -2.16 0.14
C PRO A 63 2.69 -2.51 0.88
N TYR A 64 1.53 -2.13 0.33
CA TYR A 64 0.22 -2.49 0.85
C TYR A 64 -0.07 -3.99 0.80
N ALA A 65 0.33 -4.69 -0.25
CA ALA A 65 0.21 -6.15 -0.30
C ALA A 65 1.05 -6.82 0.80
N ARG A 66 2.25 -6.29 1.08
CA ARG A 66 3.11 -6.81 2.17
C ARG A 66 2.48 -6.61 3.53
N VAL A 67 1.88 -5.44 3.77
CA VAL A 67 1.14 -5.15 5.01
C VAL A 67 -0.08 -6.07 5.14
N TYR A 68 -0.85 -6.22 4.05
CA TYR A 68 -1.99 -7.13 3.98
C TYR A 68 -1.60 -8.56 4.38
N ASP A 69 -0.48 -9.08 3.86
CA ASP A 69 -0.01 -10.44 4.12
C ASP A 69 0.20 -10.75 5.60
N THR A 70 0.47 -9.72 6.41
CA THR A 70 0.67 -9.86 7.86
C THR A 70 -0.62 -9.84 8.68
N MET A 71 -1.80 -9.64 8.07
CA MET A 71 -3.09 -9.54 8.77
C MET A 71 -3.51 -10.82 9.52
N SER A 72 -2.85 -11.95 9.25
CA SER A 72 -3.02 -13.18 10.05
C SER A 72 -2.43 -13.07 11.46
N GLN A 73 -1.59 -12.06 11.71
CA GLN A 73 -0.89 -11.86 12.98
C GLN A 73 -1.55 -10.76 13.81
N GLN A 74 -1.61 -10.98 15.13
CA GLN A 74 -2.16 -10.00 16.07
C GLN A 74 -1.26 -8.76 16.16
N THR A 75 0.04 -8.97 16.39
CA THR A 75 1.03 -7.89 16.45
C THR A 75 1.72 -7.77 15.10
N ARG A 76 1.46 -6.68 14.40
CA ARG A 76 1.97 -6.44 13.04
C ARG A 76 2.93 -5.27 13.05
N VAL A 77 4.07 -5.47 12.40
CA VAL A 77 5.14 -4.49 12.32
C VAL A 77 5.49 -4.29 10.85
N THR A 78 5.78 -3.05 10.49
CA THR A 78 6.27 -2.72 9.17
C THR A 78 7.59 -1.96 9.25
N ALA A 79 8.62 -2.48 8.59
CA ALA A 79 9.91 -1.81 8.50
C ALA A 79 9.93 -0.96 7.24
N ILE A 80 10.09 0.36 7.40
CA ILE A 80 10.05 1.33 6.30
C ILE A 80 11.36 2.15 6.30
N PRO A 81 12.11 2.18 5.18
CA PRO A 81 13.23 3.11 5.07
C PRO A 81 12.73 4.55 5.12
N PHE A 82 13.39 5.41 5.90
CA PHE A 82 13.08 6.83 5.97
C PHE A 82 13.32 7.53 4.62
N ILE A 83 14.41 7.16 3.95
CA ILE A 83 14.77 7.60 2.60
C ILE A 83 15.18 6.38 1.79
N LYS A 84 14.80 6.37 0.52
CA LYS A 84 15.42 5.51 -0.50
C LYS A 84 16.01 6.38 -1.60
N ASP A 85 17.32 6.51 -1.60
CA ASP A 85 18.08 7.17 -2.68
C ASP A 85 18.73 6.10 -3.56
N GLU A 86 18.43 6.10 -4.85
CA GLU A 86 19.02 5.18 -5.83
C GLU A 86 20.27 5.73 -6.50
N GLY A 87 20.74 6.92 -6.15
CA GLY A 87 21.85 7.60 -6.82
C GLY A 87 21.37 8.55 -7.92
N PHE A 88 22.26 9.39 -8.46
CA PHE A 88 21.94 10.46 -9.41
C PHE A 88 21.18 9.99 -10.67
N ASP A 89 21.41 8.75 -11.13
CA ASP A 89 20.71 8.18 -12.30
C ASP A 89 19.42 7.41 -11.89
N GLY A 90 18.99 7.55 -10.64
CA GLY A 90 17.87 6.82 -10.06
C GLY A 90 16.84 7.73 -9.39
N ASP A 91 15.92 7.13 -8.66
CA ASP A 91 14.91 7.87 -7.90
C ASP A 91 15.38 8.21 -6.48
N ARG A 92 14.75 9.23 -5.90
CA ARG A 92 14.87 9.56 -4.48
C ARG A 92 13.49 9.69 -3.83
N ASP A 93 13.15 8.73 -2.98
CA ASP A 93 11.87 8.66 -2.28
C ASP A 93 12.06 9.00 -0.79
N PHE A 94 11.13 9.76 -0.20
CA PHE A 94 11.10 10.12 1.22
C PHE A 94 9.84 9.57 1.90
N ILE A 95 9.93 9.27 3.19
CA ILE A 95 8.76 8.97 4.01
C ILE A 95 7.82 10.18 4.09
N GLN A 96 6.52 9.87 4.10
CA GLN A 96 5.45 10.83 4.24
C GLN A 96 4.69 10.57 5.54
N TRP A 97 4.21 11.63 6.19
CA TRP A 97 3.35 11.57 7.36
C TRP A 97 2.15 10.65 7.13
N ASP A 98 1.50 10.78 5.97
CA ASP A 98 0.28 10.03 5.66
C ASP A 98 0.53 8.52 5.52
N THR A 99 1.75 8.12 5.15
CA THR A 99 2.17 6.72 5.16
C THR A 99 2.14 6.16 6.58
N VAL A 100 2.77 6.85 7.53
CA VAL A 100 2.83 6.43 8.93
C VAL A 100 1.44 6.51 9.59
N SER A 101 0.68 7.56 9.29
CA SER A 101 -0.69 7.73 9.77
C SER A 101 -1.63 6.63 9.29
N LEU A 102 -1.47 6.15 8.04
CA LEU A 102 -2.23 5.01 7.54
C LEU A 102 -1.86 3.72 8.29
N MET A 103 -0.59 3.49 8.59
CA MET A 103 -0.18 2.32 9.39
C MET A 103 -0.79 2.35 10.79
N SER A 104 -0.88 3.53 11.41
CA SER A 104 -1.60 3.70 12.69
C SER A 104 -3.09 3.35 12.57
N LEU A 105 -3.76 3.82 11.50
CA LEU A 105 -5.17 3.48 11.24
C LEU A 105 -5.37 1.97 11.06
N LEU A 106 -4.44 1.32 10.34
CA LEU A 106 -4.46 -0.13 10.15
C LEU A 106 -3.98 -0.91 11.38
N ASN A 107 -3.64 -0.26 12.49
CA ASN A 107 -3.04 -0.85 13.70
C ASN A 107 -1.78 -1.69 13.41
N VAL A 108 -0.82 -1.07 12.71
CA VAL A 108 0.49 -1.63 12.37
C VAL A 108 1.59 -0.73 12.93
N TYR A 109 2.51 -1.31 13.70
CA TYR A 109 3.65 -0.60 14.28
C TYR A 109 4.71 -0.34 13.19
N VAL A 110 5.18 0.90 13.06
CA VAL A 110 6.21 1.27 12.08
C VAL A 110 7.58 1.22 12.75
N LEU A 111 8.56 0.62 12.09
CA LEU A 111 9.99 0.81 12.42
C LEU A 111 10.60 1.64 11.29
N LEU A 112 10.95 2.89 11.58
CA LEU A 112 11.67 3.73 10.61
C LEU A 112 13.13 3.33 10.60
N GLY A 113 13.62 2.84 9.46
CA GLY A 113 15.00 2.39 9.28
C GLY A 113 15.77 3.22 8.26
N TYR A 114 17.04 2.89 8.09
CA TYR A 114 17.91 3.43 7.04
C TYR A 114 18.66 2.31 6.34
N TYR A 115 19.02 2.54 5.08
CA TYR A 115 19.88 1.65 4.33
C TYR A 115 21.34 1.86 4.75
N HIS A 116 22.05 0.77 5.04
CA HIS A 116 23.46 0.79 5.45
C HIS A 116 24.39 0.15 4.41
N GLU A 117 23.84 -0.72 3.56
CA GLU A 117 24.56 -1.38 2.48
C GLU A 117 23.80 -1.22 1.16
N ALA A 118 24.54 -1.25 0.05
CA ALA A 118 24.00 -1.27 -1.31
C ALA A 118 25.04 -1.84 -2.27
N GLU A 119 24.59 -2.15 -3.49
CA GLU A 119 25.47 -2.55 -4.58
C GLU A 119 25.40 -1.51 -5.72
N LYS A 120 26.49 -1.37 -6.47
CA LYS A 120 26.48 -0.56 -7.68
C LYS A 120 25.59 -1.20 -8.74
N ASN A 121 24.74 -0.41 -9.38
CA ASN A 121 23.94 -0.90 -10.48
C ASN A 121 24.85 -1.20 -11.69
N PRO A 122 24.76 -2.39 -12.32
CA PRO A 122 25.64 -2.75 -13.43
C PRO A 122 25.35 -1.96 -14.72
N LYS A 123 24.16 -1.36 -14.85
CA LYS A 123 23.72 -0.68 -16.09
C LYS A 123 23.91 0.83 -16.06
N TYR A 124 23.89 1.45 -14.88
CA TYR A 124 23.87 2.90 -14.72
C TYR A 124 25.03 3.37 -13.87
N LYS A 125 25.79 4.34 -14.37
CA LYS A 125 27.06 4.79 -13.78
C LYS A 125 26.88 5.29 -12.35
N ASN A 126 25.82 6.07 -12.11
CA ASN A 126 25.54 6.73 -10.84
C ASN A 126 24.26 6.20 -10.21
N LYS A 127 24.02 4.89 -10.29
CA LYS A 127 22.89 4.24 -9.63
C LYS A 127 23.35 3.14 -8.69
N ILE A 128 22.69 3.01 -7.55
CA ILE A 128 22.81 1.89 -6.63
C ILE A 128 21.54 1.04 -6.66
N THR A 129 21.68 -0.24 -6.32
CA THR A 129 20.62 -1.22 -6.22
C THR A 129 20.84 -2.06 -4.96
N ASN A 130 19.96 -3.03 -4.73
CA ASN A 130 20.16 -4.06 -3.72
C ASN A 130 20.43 -3.52 -2.30
N GLN A 131 19.81 -2.38 -1.96
CA GLN A 131 20.00 -1.74 -0.67
C GLN A 131 19.47 -2.61 0.48
N VAL A 132 20.21 -2.68 1.60
CA VAL A 132 19.87 -3.48 2.79
C VAL A 132 19.71 -2.58 4.01
N LEU A 133 18.57 -2.71 4.70
CA LEU A 133 18.30 -1.98 5.94
C LEU A 133 19.26 -2.45 7.04
N ASP A 134 19.58 -1.56 7.97
CA ASP A 134 20.36 -1.93 9.16
C ASP A 134 19.51 -2.79 10.12
N TYR A 135 19.67 -4.10 10.05
CA TYR A 135 18.91 -5.06 10.86
C TYR A 135 19.27 -5.03 12.34
N GLN A 136 20.49 -4.60 12.69
CA GLN A 136 20.88 -4.44 14.08
C GLN A 136 20.11 -3.27 14.70
N TYR A 137 20.06 -2.14 13.99
CA TYR A 137 19.24 -1.01 14.40
C TYR A 137 17.75 -1.35 14.45
N LEU A 138 17.22 -2.09 13.47
CA LEU A 138 15.81 -2.52 13.51
C LEU A 138 15.53 -3.45 14.70
N LYS A 139 16.47 -4.30 15.11
CA LYS A 139 16.35 -5.11 16.32
C LYS A 139 16.24 -4.22 17.56
N GLU A 140 17.07 -3.18 17.69
CA GLU A 140 16.98 -2.24 18.82
C GLU A 140 15.61 -1.56 18.90
N GLN A 141 15.01 -1.25 17.75
CA GLN A 141 13.64 -0.72 17.71
C GLN A 141 12.60 -1.78 18.11
N LEU A 142 12.79 -3.05 17.73
CA LEU A 142 11.96 -4.16 18.20
C LEU A 142 12.08 -4.37 19.72
N ASP A 143 13.29 -4.28 20.29
CA ASP A 143 13.50 -4.38 21.75
C ASP A 143 12.73 -3.31 22.52
N LYS A 144 12.71 -2.07 21.99
CA LYS A 144 11.88 -0.98 22.53
C LYS A 144 10.38 -1.28 22.36
N LEU A 145 9.97 -1.81 21.21
CA LEU A 145 8.57 -2.12 20.92
C LEU A 145 8.01 -3.23 21.82
N ILE A 146 8.79 -4.27 22.15
CA ILE A 146 8.36 -5.37 23.03
C ILE A 146 7.87 -4.86 24.39
N ASN A 147 8.51 -3.82 24.90
CA ASN A 147 8.17 -3.21 26.18
C ASN A 147 7.13 -2.09 26.04
N TYR A 148 6.72 -1.74 24.82
CA TYR A 148 5.77 -0.69 24.54
C TYR A 148 4.33 -1.18 24.75
N LYS A 149 3.64 -0.63 25.74
CA LYS A 149 2.29 -1.08 26.12
C LYS A 149 1.15 -0.31 25.44
N SER A 150 1.47 0.79 24.74
CA SER A 150 0.47 1.62 24.06
C SER A 150 0.23 1.16 22.62
N SER A 151 -0.83 1.69 22.00
CA SER A 151 -1.24 1.32 20.64
C SER A 151 -0.24 1.73 19.55
N ALA A 152 -0.40 1.15 18.35
CA ALA A 152 0.39 1.50 17.17
C ALA A 152 0.34 2.99 16.83
N LEU A 153 -0.75 3.70 17.13
CA LEU A 153 -0.80 5.15 16.97
C LEU A 153 0.29 5.85 17.78
N HIS A 154 0.36 5.58 19.09
CA HIS A 154 1.31 6.25 19.98
C HIS A 154 2.75 5.89 19.64
N TRP A 155 3.01 4.62 19.30
CA TRP A 155 4.31 4.18 18.84
C TRP A 155 4.73 4.89 17.54
N ASN A 156 3.82 4.95 16.57
CA ASN A 156 4.13 5.54 15.27
C ASN A 156 4.37 7.06 15.37
N LEU A 157 3.67 7.74 16.28
CA LEU A 157 3.95 9.15 16.60
C LEU A 157 5.35 9.32 17.20
N SER A 158 5.74 8.46 18.15
CA SER A 158 7.09 8.54 18.74
C SER A 158 8.19 8.24 17.71
N GLN A 159 7.93 7.37 16.74
CA GLN A 159 8.86 7.14 15.63
C GLN A 159 9.05 8.39 14.76
N LEU A 160 7.97 9.16 14.54
CA LEU A 160 8.03 10.43 13.81
C LEU A 160 8.77 11.51 14.61
N ASP A 161 8.52 11.61 15.92
CA ASP A 161 9.22 12.56 16.79
C ASP A 161 10.73 12.28 16.84
N ASN A 162 11.12 11.01 16.78
CA ASN A 162 12.52 10.57 16.75
C ASN A 162 13.10 10.45 15.33
N SER A 163 12.35 10.81 14.29
CA SER A 163 12.76 10.57 12.91
C SER A 163 13.99 11.40 12.47
N LEU A 164 14.31 12.47 13.21
CA LEU A 164 15.51 13.27 13.01
C LEU A 164 16.80 12.44 13.13
N ASP A 165 16.88 11.54 14.12
CA ASP A 165 18.04 10.65 14.29
C ASP A 165 18.17 9.71 13.08
N VAL A 166 17.04 9.13 12.65
CA VAL A 166 16.99 8.23 11.48
C VAL A 166 17.39 8.96 10.20
N ALA A 167 16.92 10.20 10.01
CA ALA A 167 17.28 11.04 8.87
C ALA A 167 18.78 11.35 8.84
N GLN A 168 19.38 11.65 9.99
CA GLN A 168 20.83 11.87 10.09
C GLN A 168 21.62 10.58 9.80
N LYS A 169 21.15 9.42 10.26
CA LYS A 169 21.74 8.12 9.92
C LYS A 169 21.62 7.82 8.43
N CYS A 170 20.49 8.13 7.78
CA CYS A 170 20.35 8.03 6.32
C CYS A 170 21.39 8.89 5.60
N LYS A 171 21.52 10.16 5.98
CA LYS A 171 22.50 11.10 5.41
C LYS A 171 23.92 10.52 5.47
N ASN A 172 24.34 10.10 6.65
CA ASN A 172 25.69 9.59 6.88
C ASN A 172 25.94 8.30 6.09
N ASN A 173 24.97 7.37 6.08
CA ASN A 173 25.15 6.09 5.38
C ASN A 173 25.17 6.24 3.86
N TYR A 174 24.35 7.12 3.28
CA TYR A 174 24.44 7.36 1.83
C TYR A 174 25.76 8.02 1.41
N GLN A 175 26.36 8.85 2.27
CA GLN A 175 27.73 9.36 2.03
C GLN A 175 28.77 8.24 2.08
N ILE A 176 28.64 7.29 3.02
CA ILE A 176 29.51 6.11 3.12
C ILE A 176 29.37 5.23 1.87
N ILE A 177 28.14 4.87 1.51
CA ILE A 177 27.82 4.06 0.32
C ILE A 177 28.37 4.73 -0.95
N SER A 178 28.17 6.05 -1.10
CA SER A 178 28.67 6.83 -2.24
C SER A 178 30.18 6.70 -2.40
N LYS A 179 30.93 6.85 -1.30
CA LYS A 179 32.40 6.75 -1.29
C LYS A 179 32.86 5.32 -1.57
N GLN A 180 32.25 4.32 -0.92
CA GLN A 180 32.62 2.91 -1.08
C GLN A 180 32.39 2.40 -2.51
N LEU A 181 31.30 2.79 -3.15
CA LEU A 181 30.93 2.32 -4.48
C LEU A 181 31.41 3.22 -5.62
N GLY A 182 31.97 4.39 -5.29
CA GLY A 182 32.32 5.42 -6.28
C GLY A 182 31.10 5.85 -7.12
N VAL A 183 29.95 6.00 -6.49
CA VAL A 183 28.67 6.36 -7.12
C VAL A 183 28.26 7.75 -6.67
N ARG A 184 28.01 8.65 -7.63
CA ARG A 184 27.44 9.97 -7.34
C ARG A 184 25.98 9.83 -6.90
N MET A 185 25.68 10.31 -5.70
CA MET A 185 24.31 10.35 -5.18
C MET A 185 23.58 11.62 -5.63
N HIS A 186 22.28 11.72 -5.34
CA HIS A 186 21.61 13.00 -5.37
C HIS A 186 22.25 13.98 -4.37
N SER A 187 21.96 15.27 -4.56
CA SER A 187 22.50 16.31 -3.70
C SER A 187 22.05 16.13 -2.24
N ILE A 188 22.97 16.35 -1.32
CA ILE A 188 22.76 16.12 0.12
C ILE A 188 21.82 17.17 0.71
N GLU A 189 21.76 18.35 0.07
CA GLU A 189 20.92 19.49 0.41
C GLU A 189 19.44 19.08 0.50
N GLY A 190 18.97 18.19 -0.38
CA GLY A 190 17.59 17.71 -0.31
C GLY A 190 17.29 16.83 0.92
N ILE A 191 18.30 16.21 1.52
CA ILE A 191 18.15 15.53 2.82
C ILE A 191 18.22 16.56 3.95
N ASP A 192 19.06 17.59 3.82
CA ASP A 192 19.17 18.67 4.80
C ASP A 192 17.89 19.51 4.90
N GLU A 193 17.24 19.80 3.79
CA GLU A 193 15.90 20.41 3.76
C GLU A 193 14.89 19.56 4.52
N ARG A 194 14.93 18.23 4.32
CA ARG A 194 14.04 17.32 5.07
C ARG A 194 14.34 17.36 6.57
N ILE A 195 15.61 17.37 6.94
CA ILE A 195 16.07 17.46 8.34
C ILE A 195 15.64 18.79 8.97
N ALA A 196 15.73 19.91 8.23
CA ALA A 196 15.32 21.22 8.71
C ALA A 196 13.82 21.23 9.08
N VAL A 197 12.96 20.74 8.19
CA VAL A 197 11.51 20.65 8.43
C VAL A 197 11.17 19.76 9.63
N LEU A 198 11.93 18.68 9.86
CA LEU A 198 11.75 17.82 11.03
C LEU A 198 12.16 18.52 12.34
N LYS A 199 13.14 19.43 12.30
CA LYS A 199 13.62 20.18 13.48
C LYS A 199 12.64 21.28 13.90
N GLU A 200 11.91 21.86 12.96
CA GLU A 200 10.99 22.97 13.23
C GLU A 200 9.78 22.50 14.05
N SER A 201 8.99 21.54 13.54
CA SER A 201 7.99 20.83 14.34
C SER A 201 7.36 19.63 13.63
N ALA A 202 6.77 18.70 14.39
CA ALA A 202 5.92 17.63 13.85
C ALA A 202 4.74 18.16 13.01
N LYS A 203 4.24 19.37 13.32
CA LYS A 203 3.17 20.03 12.57
C LYS A 203 3.64 20.42 11.16
N GLU A 204 4.84 20.97 11.05
CA GLU A 204 5.41 21.37 9.75
C GLU A 204 5.75 20.17 8.87
N PHE A 205 6.29 19.09 9.45
CA PHE A 205 6.46 17.84 8.73
C PHE A 205 5.11 17.28 8.21
N LYS A 206 4.05 17.37 9.03
CA LYS A 206 2.69 16.97 8.63
C LYS A 206 2.17 17.83 7.48
N ASP A 207 2.32 19.15 7.55
CA ASP A 207 1.80 20.06 6.52
C ASP A 207 2.57 19.95 5.20
N LEU A 208 3.90 19.82 5.24
CA LEU A 208 4.71 19.50 4.06
C LEU A 208 4.29 18.16 3.43
N SER A 209 4.10 17.12 4.26
CA SER A 209 3.67 15.81 3.77
C SER A 209 2.30 15.87 3.07
N ARG A 210 1.38 16.68 3.60
CA ARG A 210 0.04 16.87 2.99
C ARG A 210 0.13 17.55 1.64
N GLY A 211 0.99 18.58 1.50
CA GLY A 211 1.27 19.20 0.21
C GLY A 211 1.74 18.17 -0.82
N LEU A 212 2.74 17.35 -0.45
CA LEU A 212 3.27 16.29 -1.33
C LEU A 212 2.22 15.23 -1.69
N ALA A 213 1.29 14.92 -0.77
CA ALA A 213 0.19 14.00 -1.03
C ALA A 213 -0.84 14.58 -2.01
N ILE A 214 -1.18 15.86 -1.89
CA ILE A 214 -2.05 16.59 -2.83
C ILE A 214 -1.43 16.63 -4.23
N ASP A 215 -0.12 16.89 -4.31
CA ASP A 215 0.60 16.89 -5.59
C ASP A 215 0.62 15.50 -6.22
N ALA A 216 0.84 14.45 -5.41
CA ALA A 216 0.81 13.07 -5.88
C ALA A 216 -0.57 12.66 -6.40
N GLN A 217 -1.63 13.01 -5.67
CA GLN A 217 -3.01 12.80 -6.09
C GLN A 217 -3.31 13.55 -7.40
N SER A 218 -2.84 14.79 -7.55
CA SER A 218 -3.07 15.59 -8.75
C SER A 218 -2.35 15.00 -9.97
N ARG A 219 -1.11 14.51 -9.81
CA ARG A 219 -0.39 13.77 -10.86
C ARG A 219 -1.14 12.49 -11.24
N GLU A 220 -1.57 11.69 -10.26
CA GLU A 220 -2.28 10.42 -10.49
C GLU A 220 -3.64 10.64 -11.18
N PHE A 221 -4.34 11.71 -10.82
CA PHE A 221 -5.59 12.14 -11.45
C PHE A 221 -5.40 12.53 -12.93
N GLN A 222 -4.32 13.25 -13.24
CA GLN A 222 -3.99 13.67 -14.62
C GLN A 222 -3.48 12.52 -15.49
N THR A 223 -2.83 11.52 -14.90
CA THR A 223 -2.38 10.34 -15.66
C THR A 223 -3.56 9.49 -16.09
N THR A 224 -3.90 9.54 -17.38
CA THR A 224 -4.70 8.49 -18.03
C THR A 224 -3.85 7.24 -18.19
N GLN A 225 -4.18 6.15 -17.49
CA GLN A 225 -3.59 4.86 -17.78
C GLN A 225 -4.26 4.30 -19.05
N PRO A 226 -3.57 4.19 -20.20
CA PRO A 226 -4.21 3.79 -21.47
C PRO A 226 -4.76 2.36 -21.47
N LYS A 227 -4.49 1.59 -20.41
CA LYS A 227 -4.85 0.17 -20.27
C LYS A 227 -6.03 -0.04 -19.31
N GLU A 228 -6.47 1.02 -18.64
CA GLU A 228 -7.70 1.05 -17.89
C GLU A 228 -8.70 1.77 -18.79
N GLU A 229 -9.48 1.03 -19.60
CA GLU A 229 -10.62 1.64 -20.28
C GLU A 229 -11.60 2.08 -19.20
N LEU A 230 -11.66 3.40 -19.00
CA LEU A 230 -12.52 4.00 -18.00
C LEU A 230 -13.92 4.21 -18.58
N THR A 231 -14.94 3.70 -17.90
CA THR A 231 -16.34 3.96 -18.28
C THR A 231 -16.95 5.11 -17.49
N GLY A 232 -16.41 5.40 -16.29
CA GLY A 232 -16.72 6.57 -15.47
C GLY A 232 -15.60 7.62 -15.45
N GLU A 233 -15.79 8.66 -14.63
CA GLU A 233 -14.79 9.70 -14.43
C GLU A 233 -13.82 9.32 -13.30
N LYS A 234 -12.52 9.62 -13.47
CA LYS A 234 -11.60 9.65 -12.33
C LYS A 234 -12.08 10.63 -11.28
N ALA A 235 -11.85 10.30 -10.02
CA ALA A 235 -12.18 11.18 -8.91
C ALA A 235 -11.03 11.34 -7.92
N LYS A 236 -10.99 12.51 -7.28
CA LYS A 236 -10.20 12.74 -6.08
C LYS A 236 -11.07 12.40 -4.87
N ILE A 237 -10.51 11.68 -3.90
CA ILE A 237 -11.16 11.44 -2.62
C ILE A 237 -10.25 11.89 -1.47
N ILE A 238 -10.83 12.62 -0.53
CA ILE A 238 -10.18 13.07 0.69
C ILE A 238 -10.86 12.39 1.87
N ILE A 239 -10.13 11.54 2.58
CA ILE A 239 -10.64 10.78 3.72
C ILE A 239 -10.03 11.31 5.01
N LYS A 240 -10.87 11.75 5.95
CA LYS A 240 -10.45 12.12 7.31
C LYS A 240 -10.83 11.02 8.29
N ASN A 241 -9.86 10.46 9.01
CA ASN A 241 -10.16 9.45 10.03
C ASN A 241 -10.36 10.06 11.43
N TYR A 242 -10.86 9.24 12.35
CA TYR A 242 -11.09 9.57 13.76
C TYR A 242 -9.79 9.80 14.58
N LEU A 243 -8.62 9.42 14.04
CA LEU A 243 -7.30 9.64 14.66
C LEU A 243 -6.62 10.94 14.20
N GLY A 244 -7.27 11.76 13.38
CA GLY A 244 -6.72 13.02 12.85
C GLY A 244 -5.79 12.85 11.63
N GLY A 245 -5.79 11.66 11.02
CA GLY A 245 -5.20 11.36 9.72
C GLY A 245 -6.03 11.91 8.57
N LEU A 246 -5.36 12.26 7.47
CA LEU A 246 -5.96 12.85 6.28
C LEU A 246 -5.34 12.21 5.04
N TYR A 247 -6.14 11.55 4.22
CA TYR A 247 -5.65 10.77 3.09
C TYR A 247 -6.17 11.35 1.78
N TYR A 248 -5.25 11.83 0.95
CA TYR A 248 -5.52 12.28 -0.41
C TYR A 248 -5.27 11.11 -1.35
N LEU A 249 -6.34 10.49 -1.82
CA LEU A 249 -6.30 9.33 -2.72
C LEU A 249 -7.04 9.66 -4.02
N THR A 250 -6.78 8.88 -5.05
CA THR A 250 -7.59 8.87 -6.27
C THR A 250 -8.49 7.64 -6.28
N VAL A 251 -9.60 7.74 -7.00
CA VAL A 251 -10.47 6.63 -7.35
C VAL A 251 -10.44 6.52 -8.87
N ASP A 252 -10.19 5.33 -9.40
CA ASP A 252 -10.03 5.12 -10.84
C ASP A 252 -11.32 5.47 -11.59
N GLU A 253 -12.48 5.07 -11.06
CA GLU A 253 -13.77 5.56 -11.53
C GLU A 253 -14.74 5.88 -10.39
N ALA A 254 -15.44 7.00 -10.53
CA ALA A 254 -16.58 7.36 -9.72
C ALA A 254 -17.82 7.51 -10.60
N ILE A 255 -18.87 6.76 -10.29
CA ILE A 255 -20.13 6.77 -11.06
C ILE A 255 -21.28 7.01 -10.10
N ILE A 256 -22.22 7.90 -10.44
CA ILE A 256 -23.48 8.03 -9.70
C ILE A 256 -24.53 7.20 -10.43
N LYS A 257 -25.06 6.18 -9.74
CA LYS A 257 -26.08 5.27 -10.28
C LYS A 257 -27.06 4.90 -9.17
N ASN A 258 -28.36 4.93 -9.46
CA ASN A 258 -29.42 4.61 -8.49
C ASN A 258 -29.27 5.36 -7.15
N ASP A 259 -28.97 6.67 -7.22
CA ASP A 259 -28.69 7.55 -6.07
C ASP A 259 -27.54 7.10 -5.14
N LYS A 260 -26.66 6.23 -5.65
CA LYS A 260 -25.42 5.80 -4.97
C LYS A 260 -24.20 6.22 -5.77
N LEU A 261 -23.18 6.68 -5.06
CA LEU A 261 -21.83 6.88 -5.57
C LEU A 261 -21.07 5.55 -5.56
N LEU A 262 -20.79 5.01 -6.74
CA LEU A 262 -19.94 3.84 -6.92
C LEU A 262 -18.48 4.29 -6.94
N LEU A 263 -17.69 3.81 -5.98
CA LEU A 263 -16.24 4.03 -5.92
C LEU A 263 -15.53 2.79 -6.46
N ILE A 264 -14.98 2.89 -7.67
CA ILE A 264 -14.41 1.76 -8.40
C ILE A 264 -12.89 1.92 -8.44
N GLU A 265 -12.18 0.99 -7.80
CA GLU A 265 -10.74 0.80 -7.98
C GLU A 265 -10.52 -0.30 -9.01
N LYS A 266 -9.67 -0.06 -10.00
CA LYS A 266 -9.36 -1.02 -11.06
C LYS A 266 -7.98 -1.63 -10.88
N LYS A 267 -7.86 -2.92 -11.21
CA LYS A 267 -6.57 -3.59 -11.43
C LYS A 267 -6.63 -4.32 -12.75
N HIS A 268 -5.56 -4.22 -13.54
CA HIS A 268 -5.54 -4.71 -14.91
C HIS A 268 -4.40 -5.70 -15.16
N SER A 269 -4.66 -6.70 -16.00
CA SER A 269 -3.60 -7.49 -16.63
C SER A 269 -3.76 -7.57 -18.15
N LYS A 270 -2.66 -7.29 -18.86
CA LYS A 270 -2.59 -7.47 -20.32
C LYS A 270 -2.28 -8.91 -20.72
N ASN A 271 -1.51 -9.62 -19.89
CA ASN A 271 -0.84 -10.85 -20.30
C ASN A 271 -1.29 -12.10 -19.52
N SER A 272 -2.04 -11.93 -18.43
CA SER A 272 -2.58 -13.02 -17.62
C SER A 272 -4.10 -12.92 -17.51
N LEU A 273 -4.76 -14.04 -17.18
CA LEU A 273 -6.22 -14.14 -17.07
C LEU A 273 -6.83 -13.21 -15.99
N PHE A 274 -6.03 -12.72 -15.06
CA PHE A 274 -6.41 -11.76 -14.03
C PHE A 274 -5.17 -11.00 -13.49
N PRO A 275 -5.34 -9.86 -12.81
CA PRO A 275 -4.25 -9.10 -12.19
C PRO A 275 -3.42 -9.91 -11.19
N SER A 276 -2.19 -9.46 -10.89
CA SER A 276 -1.36 -10.17 -9.92
C SER A 276 -1.98 -10.15 -8.52
N ILE A 277 -1.64 -11.12 -7.68
CA ILE A 277 -2.13 -11.15 -6.28
C ILE A 277 -1.69 -9.91 -5.50
N ALA A 278 -0.51 -9.36 -5.82
CA ALA A 278 -0.04 -8.14 -5.19
C ALA A 278 -0.89 -6.92 -5.59
N ASP A 279 -1.26 -6.81 -6.88
CA ASP A 279 -2.19 -5.77 -7.36
C ASP A 279 -3.56 -5.88 -6.69
N ILE A 280 -4.08 -7.10 -6.57
CA ILE A 280 -5.38 -7.36 -5.94
C ILE A 280 -5.35 -6.97 -4.47
N LYS A 281 -4.31 -7.36 -3.73
CA LYS A 281 -4.15 -7.01 -2.29
C LYS A 281 -3.97 -5.50 -2.08
N ASP A 282 -3.28 -4.84 -2.99
CA ASP A 282 -3.17 -3.38 -3.01
C ASP A 282 -4.56 -2.72 -3.15
N GLY A 283 -5.36 -3.16 -4.13
CA GLY A 283 -6.74 -2.70 -4.30
C GLY A 283 -7.63 -3.00 -3.09
N ILE A 284 -7.46 -4.17 -2.48
CA ILE A 284 -8.18 -4.55 -1.26
C ILE A 284 -7.87 -3.62 -0.08
N ILE A 285 -6.62 -3.18 0.11
CA ILE A 285 -6.29 -2.21 1.17
C ILE A 285 -7.05 -0.89 0.96
N ARG A 286 -7.29 -0.49 -0.29
CA ARG A 286 -8.17 0.64 -0.59
C ARG A 286 -9.63 0.34 -0.30
N MET A 287 -10.11 -0.87 -0.62
CA MET A 287 -11.46 -1.31 -0.25
C MET A 287 -11.67 -1.28 1.26
N MET A 288 -10.67 -1.62 2.09
CA MET A 288 -10.78 -1.49 3.55
C MET A 288 -11.15 -0.06 3.98
N LEU A 289 -10.62 0.95 3.28
CA LEU A 289 -10.98 2.34 3.54
C LEU A 289 -12.36 2.66 2.96
N PHE A 290 -12.60 2.33 1.69
CA PHE A 290 -13.81 2.73 0.96
C PHE A 290 -15.08 2.10 1.54
N VAL A 291 -15.06 0.83 1.98
CA VAL A 291 -16.23 0.20 2.59
C VAL A 291 -16.58 0.76 3.97
N ASN A 292 -15.61 1.37 4.65
CA ASN A 292 -15.78 1.96 5.99
C ASN A 292 -15.95 3.48 5.96
N LEU A 293 -16.17 4.07 4.78
CA LEU A 293 -16.45 5.51 4.71
C LEU A 293 -17.80 5.83 5.36
N ALA A 294 -17.83 6.95 6.06
CA ALA A 294 -19.00 7.55 6.65
C ALA A 294 -19.09 9.01 6.19
N GLY A 295 -20.33 9.51 6.04
CA GLY A 295 -20.55 10.91 5.71
C GLY A 295 -19.94 11.36 4.38
N THR A 296 -20.00 10.50 3.36
CA THR A 296 -19.49 10.79 2.01
C THR A 296 -20.25 11.96 1.39
N LYS A 297 -19.51 12.92 0.82
CA LYS A 297 -20.04 14.15 0.23
C LYS A 297 -19.46 14.45 -1.14
N ILE A 298 -20.31 14.94 -2.03
CA ILE A 298 -19.95 15.56 -3.31
C ILE A 298 -20.57 16.96 -3.32
N ALA A 299 -19.78 18.00 -3.61
CA ALA A 299 -20.24 19.40 -3.60
C ALA A 299 -21.05 19.75 -2.32
N ASN A 300 -20.57 19.30 -1.15
CA ASN A 300 -21.20 19.41 0.17
C ASN A 300 -22.55 18.69 0.37
N ARG A 301 -23.05 17.95 -0.62
CA ARG A 301 -24.25 17.13 -0.50
C ARG A 301 -23.88 15.72 -0.08
N MET A 302 -24.62 15.18 0.90
CA MET A 302 -24.47 13.81 1.35
C MET A 302 -24.89 12.84 0.25
N VAL A 303 -24.08 11.80 0.04
CA VAL A 303 -24.37 10.74 -0.92
C VAL A 303 -24.12 9.39 -0.27
N ASN A 304 -25.00 8.43 -0.51
CA ASN A 304 -24.71 7.04 -0.22
C ASN A 304 -23.62 6.57 -1.18
N HIS A 305 -22.76 5.65 -0.74
CA HIS A 305 -21.74 5.09 -1.61
C HIS A 305 -21.72 3.56 -1.56
N PHE A 306 -21.12 2.97 -2.58
CA PHE A 306 -20.86 1.54 -2.64
C PHE A 306 -19.48 1.32 -3.28
N SER A 307 -18.70 0.40 -2.71
CA SER A 307 -17.31 0.18 -3.14
C SER A 307 -17.23 -0.99 -4.11
N VAL A 308 -16.36 -0.86 -5.11
CA VAL A 308 -16.17 -1.86 -6.16
C VAL A 308 -14.68 -2.05 -6.43
N LEU A 309 -14.25 -3.30 -6.45
CA LEU A 309 -12.92 -3.70 -6.94
C LEU A 309 -13.08 -4.36 -8.31
N GLY A 310 -12.72 -3.64 -9.36
CA GLY A 310 -12.79 -4.10 -10.75
C GLY A 310 -11.50 -4.76 -11.20
N LEU A 311 -11.51 -6.08 -11.36
CA LEU A 311 -10.41 -6.82 -11.96
C LEU A 311 -10.65 -6.96 -13.47
N THR A 312 -9.66 -6.60 -14.27
CA THR A 312 -9.80 -6.67 -15.74
C THR A 312 -8.64 -7.42 -16.37
N SER A 313 -8.92 -8.13 -17.47
CA SER A 313 -7.89 -8.84 -18.22
C SER A 313 -8.17 -8.83 -19.71
N ALA A 314 -7.14 -8.55 -20.52
CA ALA A 314 -7.23 -8.67 -21.98
C ALA A 314 -7.25 -10.13 -22.48
N LYS A 315 -6.99 -11.10 -21.59
CA LYS A 315 -6.96 -12.54 -21.89
C LYS A 315 -8.22 -13.27 -21.46
N MET A 316 -9.02 -12.69 -20.57
CA MET A 316 -10.32 -13.25 -20.19
C MET A 316 -11.36 -12.99 -21.29
N LYS A 317 -12.39 -13.83 -21.34
CA LYS A 317 -13.62 -13.65 -22.11
C LYS A 317 -14.84 -13.69 -21.19
N GLY A 318 -15.78 -12.79 -21.42
CA GLY A 318 -16.96 -12.60 -20.57
C GLY A 318 -16.61 -11.97 -19.22
N PHE A 319 -17.43 -12.22 -18.21
CA PHE A 319 -17.22 -11.72 -16.86
C PHE A 319 -17.79 -12.68 -15.79
N CYS A 320 -17.33 -12.50 -14.56
CA CYS A 320 -17.98 -13.04 -13.36
C CYS A 320 -17.75 -12.11 -12.17
N HIS A 321 -18.62 -12.18 -11.17
CA HIS A 321 -18.54 -11.32 -10.00
C HIS A 321 -19.06 -12.02 -8.74
N ASN A 322 -18.71 -11.46 -7.58
CA ASN A 322 -18.90 -12.12 -6.29
C ASN A 322 -20.35 -12.19 -5.80
N ILE A 323 -21.35 -11.67 -6.51
CA ILE A 323 -22.77 -11.86 -6.16
C ILE A 323 -23.46 -12.93 -7.02
N MET A 324 -22.79 -13.44 -8.06
CA MET A 324 -23.25 -14.60 -8.82
C MET A 324 -23.22 -15.88 -7.95
N THR A 325 -23.94 -16.90 -8.40
CA THR A 325 -23.91 -18.22 -7.79
C THR A 325 -22.54 -18.87 -7.95
N GLU A 326 -22.19 -19.80 -7.05
CA GLU A 326 -20.92 -20.52 -7.13
C GLU A 326 -20.78 -21.33 -8.44
N GLN A 327 -21.90 -21.84 -8.97
CA GLN A 327 -21.94 -22.58 -10.23
C GLN A 327 -21.61 -21.67 -11.42
N GLU A 328 -22.19 -20.46 -11.48
CA GLU A 328 -21.90 -19.48 -12.54
C GLU A 328 -20.42 -19.04 -12.51
N ILE A 329 -19.90 -18.74 -11.31
CA ILE A 329 -18.49 -18.37 -11.14
C ILE A 329 -17.58 -19.51 -11.63
N LYS A 330 -17.83 -20.75 -11.17
CA LYS A 330 -17.04 -21.92 -11.61
C LYS A 330 -17.11 -22.13 -13.12
N SER A 331 -18.29 -22.02 -13.71
CA SER A 331 -18.49 -22.13 -15.16
C SER A 331 -17.66 -21.09 -15.93
N CYS A 332 -17.70 -19.82 -15.48
CA CYS A 332 -16.91 -18.75 -16.08
C CYS A 332 -15.40 -19.03 -16.01
N LEU A 333 -14.91 -19.49 -14.85
CA LEU A 333 -13.48 -19.77 -14.66
C LEU A 333 -13.00 -20.97 -15.48
N ILE A 334 -13.80 -22.05 -15.55
CA ILE A 334 -13.47 -23.24 -16.35
C ILE A 334 -13.45 -22.89 -17.84
N LYS A 335 -14.46 -22.15 -18.33
CA LYS A 335 -14.55 -21.73 -19.74
C LYS A 335 -13.33 -20.90 -20.18
N ASN A 336 -12.75 -20.13 -19.26
CA ASN A 336 -11.56 -19.31 -19.50
C ASN A 336 -10.23 -20.06 -19.26
N GLY A 337 -10.26 -21.36 -18.92
CA GLY A 337 -9.06 -22.16 -18.74
C GLY A 337 -8.26 -21.85 -17.47
N PHE A 338 -8.91 -21.36 -16.40
CA PHE A 338 -8.24 -21.13 -15.12
C PHE A 338 -7.79 -22.47 -14.51
N SER A 339 -6.54 -22.54 -14.04
CA SER A 339 -6.06 -23.70 -13.28
C SER A 339 -6.78 -23.82 -11.94
N LEU A 340 -6.77 -25.01 -11.33
CA LEU A 340 -7.40 -25.23 -10.01
C LEU A 340 -6.88 -24.26 -8.94
N GLN A 341 -5.59 -23.93 -8.97
CA GLN A 341 -5.01 -22.97 -8.03
C GLN A 341 -5.51 -21.54 -8.29
N GLN A 342 -5.63 -21.13 -9.56
CA GLN A 342 -6.18 -19.82 -9.91
C GLN A 342 -7.66 -19.73 -9.54
N GLN A 343 -8.43 -20.80 -9.76
CA GLN A 343 -9.84 -20.88 -9.36
C GLN A 343 -10.01 -20.69 -7.85
N LYS A 344 -9.26 -21.45 -7.03
CA LYS A 344 -9.25 -21.27 -5.57
C LYS A 344 -8.93 -19.82 -5.18
N THR A 345 -7.97 -19.23 -5.86
CA THR A 345 -7.55 -17.85 -5.58
C THR A 345 -8.64 -16.84 -5.89
N ILE A 346 -9.28 -16.91 -7.06
CA ILE A 346 -10.39 -16.01 -7.42
C ILE A 346 -11.59 -16.20 -6.47
N LEU A 347 -11.91 -17.44 -6.10
CA LEU A 347 -12.96 -17.72 -5.11
C LEU A 347 -12.64 -17.08 -3.75
N SER A 348 -11.39 -17.11 -3.29
CA SER A 348 -10.97 -16.38 -2.07
C SER A 348 -11.14 -14.87 -2.22
N VAL A 349 -10.77 -14.29 -3.37
CA VAL A 349 -10.95 -12.84 -3.62
C VAL A 349 -12.44 -12.47 -3.61
N PHE A 350 -13.30 -13.26 -4.26
CA PHE A 350 -14.74 -13.01 -4.28
C PHE A 350 -15.36 -13.18 -2.90
N ASN A 351 -14.91 -14.17 -2.12
CA ASN A 351 -15.31 -14.35 -0.74
C ASN A 351 -14.93 -13.13 0.12
N GLU A 352 -13.79 -12.50 -0.11
CA GLU A 352 -13.42 -11.26 0.57
C GLU A 352 -14.42 -10.13 0.34
N GLY A 353 -14.85 -9.95 -0.91
CA GLY A 353 -15.91 -9.00 -1.26
C GLY A 353 -17.21 -9.29 -0.53
N LYS A 354 -17.61 -10.57 -0.49
CA LYS A 354 -18.83 -11.01 0.23
C LYS A 354 -18.74 -10.71 1.73
N LEU A 355 -17.61 -11.05 2.36
CA LEU A 355 -17.41 -10.88 3.81
C LEU A 355 -17.41 -9.41 4.26
N ASN A 356 -17.04 -8.49 3.36
CA ASN A 356 -16.84 -7.08 3.66
C ASN A 356 -17.80 -6.15 2.90
N ASN A 357 -18.84 -6.70 2.27
CA ASN A 357 -19.89 -5.96 1.57
C ASN A 357 -19.37 -5.00 0.48
N PHE A 358 -18.51 -5.50 -0.41
CA PHE A 358 -18.14 -4.80 -1.64
C PHE A 358 -18.21 -5.73 -2.84
N LEU A 359 -18.45 -5.15 -4.02
CA LEU A 359 -18.47 -5.88 -5.26
C LEU A 359 -17.04 -6.14 -5.73
N VAL A 360 -16.75 -7.38 -6.09
CA VAL A 360 -15.57 -7.73 -6.86
C VAL A 360 -16.03 -8.34 -8.16
N PHE A 361 -15.54 -7.83 -9.27
CA PHE A 361 -15.75 -8.44 -10.57
C PHE A 361 -14.44 -8.74 -11.26
N LEU A 362 -14.49 -9.71 -12.16
CA LEU A 362 -13.43 -10.03 -13.11
C LEU A 362 -14.04 -10.04 -14.51
N MET A 363 -13.51 -9.23 -15.44
CA MET A 363 -14.08 -9.08 -16.78
C MET A 363 -13.03 -8.97 -17.90
N ASP A 364 -13.42 -9.32 -19.12
CA ASP A 364 -12.69 -9.04 -20.36
C ASP A 364 -12.52 -7.53 -20.54
N SER A 365 -11.28 -7.05 -20.53
CA SER A 365 -10.99 -5.63 -20.71
C SER A 365 -11.22 -5.12 -22.14
N ASN A 366 -11.45 -6.01 -23.10
CA ASN A 366 -11.75 -5.63 -24.49
C ASN A 366 -13.24 -5.38 -24.74
N ASN A 367 -14.10 -5.57 -23.72
CA ASN A 367 -15.52 -5.31 -23.83
C ASN A 367 -16.06 -4.52 -22.62
N PRO A 368 -15.96 -3.18 -22.66
CA PRO A 368 -16.39 -2.31 -21.57
C PRO A 368 -17.87 -2.40 -21.20
N SER A 369 -18.73 -2.89 -22.12
CA SER A 369 -20.18 -2.99 -21.84
C SER A 369 -20.46 -3.90 -20.64
N TYR A 370 -19.60 -4.90 -20.41
CA TYR A 370 -19.72 -5.80 -19.27
C TYR A 370 -19.70 -5.07 -17.94
N GLN A 371 -19.00 -3.94 -17.82
CA GLN A 371 -19.03 -3.17 -16.58
C GLN A 371 -20.45 -2.67 -16.29
N ASN A 372 -21.16 -2.15 -17.29
CA ASN A 372 -22.53 -1.67 -17.09
C ASN A 372 -23.45 -2.82 -16.68
N GLU A 373 -23.36 -3.97 -17.35
CA GLU A 373 -24.13 -5.19 -17.04
C GLU A 373 -23.88 -5.66 -15.59
N ILE A 374 -22.61 -5.67 -15.16
CA ILE A 374 -22.24 -6.03 -13.79
C ILE A 374 -22.81 -5.00 -12.80
N LEU A 375 -22.67 -3.70 -13.09
CA LEU A 375 -23.14 -2.64 -12.20
C LEU A 375 -24.67 -2.51 -12.19
N ASP A 376 -25.41 -3.13 -13.11
CA ASP A 376 -26.88 -3.22 -13.06
C ASP A 376 -27.36 -4.25 -12.02
N SER A 377 -26.47 -5.12 -11.53
CA SER A 377 -26.79 -6.15 -10.54
C SER A 377 -26.70 -5.67 -9.07
N ILE A 378 -26.42 -4.39 -8.83
CA ILE A 378 -26.26 -3.76 -7.50
C ILE A 378 -27.09 -2.46 -7.35
#